data_AF-A0A6A6AQ34-F1
#
_entry.id   AF-A0A6A6AQ34-F1
#
_cell.length_a   1.000
_cell.length_b   1.000
_cell.length_c   1.000
_cell.angle_alpha   90.00
_cell.angle_beta   90.00
_cell.angle_gamma   90.00
#
_symmetry.space_group_name_H-M   'P 1'
#
loop_
_entity.id
_entity.type
_entity.pdbx_description
1 polymer ?
#
loop_
_entity_poly.entity_id
_entity_poly.type
_entity_poly.pdbx_seq_one_letter_code
_entity_poly.pdbx_strand_id
1 'polypeptide(L)' 'MKTLQEQHALLKFWADGTDFVLDAHKSPKAEFARLAQRKRWIGGDANWKTHWQACFEEAYSYGVGRKFLLCLPNSEICS' A
#
# COMPACT_ATOMS: atom_id res chain seq x y z
N MET A 1 2.74 5.50 -17.53
CA MET A 1 1.77 4.71 -16.76
C MET A 1 2.10 3.25 -16.96
N LYS A 2 2.54 2.56 -15.91
CA LYS A 2 2.76 1.11 -15.93
C LYS A 2 1.50 0.35 -16.33
N THR A 3 1.68 -0.72 -17.09
CA THR A 3 0.63 -1.66 -17.46
C THR A 3 0.16 -2.47 -16.24
N LEU A 4 -1.01 -3.11 -16.36
CA LEU A 4 -1.56 -4.00 -15.34
C LEU A 4 -0.57 -5.13 -14.98
N GLN A 5 0.11 -5.69 -15.98
CA GLN A 5 1.08 -6.77 -15.79
C GLN A 5 2.31 -6.29 -15.01
N GLU A 6 2.82 -5.10 -15.31
CA GLU A 6 3.96 -4.52 -14.59
C GLU A 6 3.60 -4.19 -13.13
N GLN A 7 2.39 -3.67 -12.89
CA GLN A 7 1.90 -3.41 -11.53
C GLN A 7 1.78 -4.71 -10.73
N HIS A 8 1.21 -5.75 -11.33
CA HIS A 8 1.11 -7.08 -10.72
C HIS A 8 2.49 -7.69 -10.43
N ALA A 9 3.45 -7.52 -11.34
CA ALA A 9 4.81 -8.01 -11.14
C ALA A 9 5.49 -7.31 -9.94
N LEU A 10 5.31 -6.00 -9.80
CA LEU A 10 5.84 -5.25 -8.65
C LEU A 10 5.20 -5.67 -7.33
N LEU A 11 3.87 -5.82 -7.31
CA LEU A 11 3.14 -6.28 -6.13
C LEU A 11 3.60 -7.69 -5.72
N LYS A 12 3.80 -8.58 -6.69
CA LYS A 12 4.32 -9.93 -6.43
C LYS A 12 5.76 -9.91 -5.92
N PHE A 13 6.61 -9.03 -6.46
CA PHE A 13 7.98 -8.85 -6.01
C PHE A 13 8.03 -8.33 -4.57
N TRP A 14 7.23 -7.31 -4.25
CA TRP A 14 7.16 -6.76 -2.90
C TRP A 14 6.46 -7.68 -1.90
N ALA A 15 5.62 -8.61 -2.35
CA ALA A 15 5.02 -9.64 -1.51
C ALA A 15 6.03 -10.65 -0.95
N ASP A 16 7.28 -10.64 -1.41
CA ASP A 16 8.34 -11.52 -0.89
C ASP A 16 8.43 -11.46 0.65
N GLY A 17 8.52 -12.63 1.28
CA GLY A 17 8.51 -12.75 2.74
C GLY A 17 7.15 -12.48 3.41
N THR A 18 6.04 -12.53 2.67
CA THR A 18 4.68 -12.46 3.21
C THR A 18 3.83 -13.62 2.70
N ASP A 19 2.68 -13.86 3.34
CA ASP A 19 1.64 -14.78 2.89
C ASP A 19 0.69 -14.15 1.85
N PHE A 20 1.08 -13.02 1.26
CA PHE A 20 0.25 -12.29 0.30
C PHE A 20 0.13 -13.03 -1.02
N VAL A 21 -1.10 -13.34 -1.41
CA VAL A 21 -1.46 -13.88 -2.72
C VAL A 21 -2.19 -12.81 -3.51
N LEU A 22 -1.61 -12.45 -4.66
CA LEU A 22 -2.16 -11.48 -5.59
C LEU A 22 -3.45 -12.03 -6.23
N ASP A 23 -4.55 -11.29 -6.12
CA ASP A 23 -5.81 -11.58 -6.80
C ASP A 23 -5.91 -10.79 -8.11
N ALA A 24 -5.81 -11.50 -9.24
CA ALA A 24 -5.85 -10.90 -10.58
C ALA A 24 -7.23 -10.30 -10.96
N HIS A 25 -8.29 -10.62 -10.21
CA HIS A 25 -9.62 -10.05 -10.42
C HIS A 25 -9.82 -8.73 -9.66
N LYS A 26 -8.89 -8.37 -8.78
CA LYS A 26 -8.91 -7.09 -8.06
C LYS A 26 -8.09 -6.04 -8.79
N SER A 27 -8.42 -4.77 -8.52
CA SER A 27 -7.65 -3.68 -9.08
C SER A 27 -6.26 -3.61 -8.40
N PRO A 28 -5.21 -3.21 -9.12
CA PRO A 28 -3.87 -3.04 -8.55
C PRO A 28 -3.81 -2.12 -7.34
N LYS A 29 -4.65 -1.07 -7.29
CA LYS A 29 -4.76 -0.17 -6.14
C LYS A 29 -5.33 -0.88 -4.90
N ALA A 30 -6.30 -1.76 -5.07
CA ALA A 30 -6.85 -2.57 -3.98
C ALA A 30 -5.82 -3.60 -3.48
N GLU A 31 -5.12 -4.27 -4.39
CA GLU A 31 -4.07 -5.23 -4.05
C GLU A 31 -2.88 -4.54 -3.36
N PHE A 32 -2.50 -3.35 -3.80
CA PHE A 32 -1.49 -2.52 -3.13
C PHE A 32 -1.88 -2.22 -1.68
N ALA A 33 -3.12 -1.79 -1.42
CA ALA A 33 -3.58 -1.50 -0.07
C ALA A 33 -3.57 -2.76 0.83
N ARG A 34 -3.93 -3.92 0.29
CA ARG A 34 -3.85 -5.20 1.01
C ARG A 34 -2.40 -5.59 1.31
N LEU A 35 -1.49 -5.46 0.35
CA LEU A 35 -0.07 -5.74 0.54
C LEU A 35 0.55 -4.79 1.57
N ALA A 36 0.22 -3.50 1.49
CA ALA A 36 0.66 -2.48 2.43
C ALA A 36 0.27 -2.83 3.86
N GLN A 37 -0.94 -3.35 4.10
CA GLN A 37 -1.34 -3.84 5.43
C GLN A 37 -0.45 -4.99 5.93
N ARG A 38 -0.07 -5.92 5.04
CA ARG A 38 0.82 -7.05 5.38
C ARG A 38 2.25 -6.61 5.67
N LYS A 39 2.76 -5.65 4.90
CA LYS A 39 4.07 -5.03 5.10
C LYS A 39 4.10 -3.93 6.16
N ARG A 40 2.95 -3.62 6.76
CA ARG A 40 2.75 -2.52 7.73
C ARG A 40 3.17 -1.15 7.19
N TRP A 41 2.97 -0.92 5.89
CA TRP A 41 3.10 0.42 5.30
C TRP A 41 1.87 1.24 5.68
N ILE A 42 2.08 2.34 6.40
CA ILE A 42 1.02 3.21 6.86
C ILE A 42 0.61 4.14 5.73
N GLY A 43 -0.70 4.27 5.48
CA GLY A 43 -1.23 5.16 4.45
C GLY A 43 -0.66 6.58 4.54
N GLY A 44 0.11 6.98 3.54
CA GLY A 44 0.73 8.30 3.47
C GLY A 44 2.10 8.45 4.16
N ASP A 45 2.66 7.38 4.73
CA ASP A 45 4.06 7.35 5.18
C ASP A 45 5.04 7.31 3.99
N ALA A 46 6.34 7.38 4.27
CA ALA A 46 7.37 7.38 3.25
C ALA A 46 7.41 6.07 2.43
N ASN A 47 7.19 4.92 3.07
CA ASN A 47 7.16 3.63 2.40
C ASN A 47 5.95 3.53 1.46
N TRP A 48 4.76 3.83 1.94
CA TRP A 48 3.53 3.88 1.16
C TRP A 48 3.68 4.81 -0.04
N LYS A 49 4.13 6.05 0.17
CA LYS A 49 4.31 7.03 -0.91
C LYS A 49 5.32 6.58 -1.96
N THR A 50 6.46 6.03 -1.52
CA THR A 50 7.51 5.55 -2.42
C THR A 50 7.02 4.39 -3.28
N HIS A 51 6.38 3.39 -2.67
CA HIS A 51 5.87 2.23 -3.40
C HIS A 51 4.64 2.58 -4.24
N TRP A 52 3.81 3.54 -3.80
CA TRP A 52 2.70 4.06 -4.59
C TRP A 52 3.20 4.77 -5.85
N GLN A 53 4.14 5.71 -5.71
CA GLN A 53 4.76 6.39 -6.85
C GLN A 53 5.45 5.39 -7.78
N ALA A 54 6.14 4.38 -7.23
CA ALA A 54 6.77 3.35 -8.04
C ALA A 54 5.75 2.47 -8.79
N CYS A 55 4.60 2.13 -8.20
CA CYS A 55 3.61 1.25 -8.83
C CYS A 55 2.73 1.99 -9.84
N PHE A 56 2.28 3.20 -9.49
CA PHE A 56 1.26 3.94 -10.24
C PHE A 56 1.80 5.13 -11.02
N GLU A 57 3.05 5.53 -10.78
CA GLU A 57 3.65 6.77 -11.33
C GLU A 57 2.84 8.03 -10.95
N GLU A 58 2.05 7.93 -9.90
CA GLU A 58 1.18 8.98 -9.38
C GLU A 58 1.68 9.45 -8.02
N ALA A 59 1.66 10.76 -7.75
CA ALA A 59 1.93 11.26 -6.41
C ALA A 59 0.74 10.94 -5.49
N TYR A 60 1.00 10.30 -4.35
CA TYR A 60 -0.05 10.04 -3.37
C TYR A 60 -0.37 11.31 -2.57
N SER A 61 -1.51 11.93 -2.86
CA SER A 61 -1.96 13.18 -2.24
C SER A 61 -2.94 12.98 -1.06
N TYR A 62 -3.44 11.76 -0.85
CA TYR A 62 -4.42 11.48 0.19
C TYR A 62 -3.76 11.52 1.58
N GLY A 63 -4.30 12.32 2.51
CA GLY A 63 -3.80 12.40 3.89
C GLY A 63 -3.08 13.69 4.28
N VAL A 64 -2.96 14.70 3.40
CA VAL A 64 -2.44 16.02 3.80
C VAL A 64 -3.45 16.82 4.64
N GLY A 65 -4.72 16.37 4.76
CA GLY A 65 -5.79 17.16 5.38
C GLY A 65 -6.67 16.50 6.43
N ARG A 66 -6.63 15.17 6.66
CA ARG A 66 -7.50 14.53 7.65
C ARG A 66 -6.81 13.37 8.36
N LYS A 67 -6.39 13.65 9.60
CA LYS A 67 -6.10 12.75 10.71
C LYS A 67 -6.39 11.27 10.44
N PHE A 68 -5.34 10.46 10.52
CA PHE A 68 -5.30 9.18 11.25
C PHE A 68 -6.66 8.51 11.43
N LEU A 69 -7.02 7.60 10.53
CA LEU A 69 -7.95 6.52 10.82
C LEU A 69 -7.68 5.43 9.80
N LEU A 70 -7.58 4.20 10.30
CA LEU A 70 -7.26 2.95 9.59
C LEU A 70 -5.77 2.60 9.64
N CYS A 71 -5.48 1.69 10.59
CA CYS A 71 -4.29 0.85 10.74
C CYS A 71 -3.28 1.21 11.85
N LEU A 72 -3.73 1.30 13.11
CA LEU A 72 -2.95 0.80 14.26
C LEU A 72 -3.88 0.07 15.25
N PRO A 73 -3.80 -1.27 15.40
CA PRO A 73 -4.50 -1.99 16.46
C PRO A 73 -3.59 -2.11 17.69
N ASN A 74 -3.14 -0.97 18.24
CA ASN A 74 -2.52 -0.83 19.57
C ASN A 74 -2.09 0.63 19.79
N SER A 75 -3.06 1.55 19.76
CA SER A 75 -2.87 2.87 20.36
C SER A 75 -3.20 2.77 21.85
N GLU A 76 -2.25 2.34 22.66
CA GLU A 76 -2.24 2.76 24.06
C GLU A 76 -1.89 4.25 24.06
N ILE A 77 -2.93 5.08 24.11
CA ILE A 77 -2.82 6.50 24.45
C ILE A 77 -3.51 6.67 25.80
N CYS A 78 -2.70 6.85 26.84
CA CYS A 78 -2.97 7.71 28.01
C CYS A 78 -1.58 8.24 28.38
N SER A 79 -1.26 9.53 28.24
CA SER A 79 -1.89 10.67 28.91
C SER A 79 -1.57 11.97 28.20
#